data_AF-A0A5M8RY59-F1
#
_entry.id   AF-A0A5M8RY59-F1
#
_cell.length_a   1.000
_cell.length_b   1.000
_cell.length_c   1.000
_cell.angle_alpha   90.00
_cell.angle_beta   90.00
_cell.angle_gamma   90.00
#
_symmetry.space_group_name_H-M   'P 1'
#
loop_
_entity.id
_entity.type
_entity.pdbx_description
1 polymer ?
#
loop_
_entity_poly.entity_id
_entity_poly.type
_entity_poly.pdbx_seq_one_letter_code
_entity_poly.pdbx_strand_id
1 'polypeptide(L)'
;MIYGYTRVSMEVQKSKMHKHIKELNQSGAEKVYYDVSGKDEQQALNELITTLKSDDTVYLMSLDRLSRNEKEAQSILEKIKAKGAEIKVLVK
;
A
#
# COMPACT_ATOMS: atom_id res chain seq x y z
N MET A 1 -11.03 -9.39 -3.00
CA MET A 1 -10.40 -8.51 -4.02
C MET A 1 -8.95 -8.27 -3.64
N ILE A 2 -8.09 -8.03 -4.63
CA ILE A 2 -6.67 -7.74 -4.38
C ILE A 2 -6.42 -6.25 -4.60
N TYR A 3 -5.95 -5.59 -3.55
CA TYR A 3 -5.57 -4.18 -3.58
C TYR A 3 -4.06 -4.05 -3.59
N GLY A 4 -3.51 -3.02 -4.24
CA GLY A 4 -2.09 -2.67 -4.19
C GLY A 4 -1.89 -1.36 -3.46
N TYR A 5 -0.79 -1.22 -2.73
CA TYR A 5 -0.38 0.06 -2.16
C TYR A 5 1.10 0.34 -2.36
N THR A 6 1.42 1.57 -2.78
CA THR A 6 2.79 2.06 -2.90
C THR A 6 2.93 3.51 -2.46
N ARG A 7 4.03 3.84 -1.79
CA ARG A 7 4.42 5.21 -1.49
C ARG A 7 5.52 5.67 -2.43
N VAL A 8 5.44 6.90 -2.94
CA VAL A 8 6.47 7.53 -3.80
C VAL A 8 6.84 8.90 -3.23
N SER A 9 8.09 9.34 -3.37
CA SER A 9 8.49 10.69 -2.93
C SER A 9 8.14 11.75 -3.97
N MET A 10 7.88 12.99 -3.55
CA MET A 10 7.59 14.10 -4.49
C MET A 10 8.70 14.32 -5.53
N GLU A 11 9.96 14.11 -5.15
CA GLU A 11 11.12 14.21 -6.05
C GLU A 11 11.26 12.99 -6.98
N VAL A 12 10.64 11.88 -6.62
CA VAL A 12 10.65 10.66 -7.41
C VAL A 12 9.64 10.80 -8.54
N GLN A 13 10.16 11.19 -9.71
CA GLN A 13 9.46 11.33 -10.98
C GLN A 13 8.32 10.30 -11.17
N LYS A 14 7.19 10.77 -11.73
CA LYS A 14 5.99 9.99 -12.12
C LYS A 14 6.32 8.61 -12.74
N SER A 15 7.44 8.48 -13.44
CA SER A 15 7.93 7.21 -14.01
C SER A 15 8.07 6.06 -13.00
N LYS A 16 8.62 6.29 -11.79
CA LYS A 16 8.72 5.23 -10.76
C LYS A 16 7.35 4.84 -10.18
N MET A 17 6.45 5.81 -10.03
CA MET A 17 5.06 5.55 -9.61
C MET A 17 4.35 4.64 -10.61
N HIS A 18 4.44 4.96 -11.92
CA HIS A 18 3.85 4.15 -12.98
C HIS A 18 4.43 2.74 -12.98
N LYS A 19 5.75 2.61 -12.76
CA LYS A 19 6.40 1.30 -12.64
C LYS A 19 5.83 0.49 -11.47
N HIS A 20 5.74 1.08 -10.27
CA HIS A 20 5.21 0.36 -9.11
C HIS A 20 3.74 -0.04 -9.29
N ILE A 21 2.92 0.86 -9.84
CA ILE A 21 1.51 0.55 -10.15
C ILE A 21 1.44 -0.61 -11.14
N LYS A 22 2.26 -0.58 -12.19
CA LYS A 22 2.30 -1.65 -13.19
C LYS A 22 2.72 -2.99 -12.58
N GLU A 23 3.73 -2.99 -11.73
CA GLU A 23 4.19 -4.21 -11.03
C GLU A 23 3.12 -4.75 -10.07
N LEU A 24 2.43 -3.89 -9.32
CA LEU A 24 1.32 -4.29 -8.46
C LEU A 24 0.18 -4.90 -9.27
N ASN A 25 -0.20 -4.28 -10.39
CA ASN A 25 -1.21 -4.84 -11.30
C ASN A 25 -0.76 -6.18 -11.88
N GLN A 26 0.51 -6.31 -12.30
CA GLN A 26 1.06 -7.56 -12.82
C GLN A 26 1.10 -8.68 -11.78
N SER A 27 1.24 -8.34 -10.49
CA SER A 27 1.15 -9.30 -9.41
C SER A 27 -0.29 -9.75 -9.12
N GLY A 28 -1.30 -9.08 -9.68
CA GLY A 28 -2.71 -9.42 -9.52
C GLY A 28 -3.52 -8.40 -8.71
N ALA A 29 -2.96 -7.23 -8.39
CA ALA A 29 -3.74 -6.16 -7.76
C ALA A 29 -4.75 -5.58 -8.75
N GLU A 30 -6.03 -5.65 -8.41
CA GLU A 30 -7.14 -5.08 -9.18
C GLU A 30 -7.21 -3.56 -9.03
N LYS A 31 -6.87 -3.05 -7.83
CA LYS A 31 -6.93 -1.62 -7.53
C LYS A 31 -5.72 -1.16 -6.74
N VAL A 32 -4.99 -0.18 -7.27
CA VAL A 32 -3.75 0.32 -6.66
C VAL A 32 -3.95 1.73 -6.07
N TYR A 33 -3.65 1.87 -4.79
CA TYR A 33 -3.61 3.12 -4.05
C TYR A 33 -2.16 3.60 -3.95
N TYR A 34 -1.95 4.91 -3.98
CA TYR A 34 -0.61 5.47 -3.82
C TYR A 34 -0.62 6.78 -3.05
N ASP A 35 0.39 6.97 -2.21
CA ASP A 35 0.63 8.19 -1.45
C ASP A 35 1.94 8.85 -1.89
N VAL A 36 1.96 10.19 -1.82
CA VAL A 36 3.12 11.00 -2.22
C VAL A 36 3.75 11.64 -0.98
N SER A 37 5.00 11.29 -0.67
CA SER A 37 5.72 11.78 0.50
C SER A 37 6.00 13.27 0.40
N GLY A 38 5.41 14.06 1.30
CA GLY A 38 5.69 15.50 1.46
C GLY A 38 4.49 16.44 1.31
N LYS A 39 3.31 15.94 0.94
CA LYS A 39 2.11 16.80 0.80
C LYS A 39 0.93 16.37 1.68
N ASP A 40 0.65 15.08 1.77
CA ASP A 40 -0.37 14.51 2.65
C ASP A 40 0.05 13.07 2.93
N GLU A 41 0.53 12.79 4.15
CA GLU A 41 1.07 11.46 4.46
C GLU A 41 -0.08 10.49 4.79
N GLN A 42 -0.28 9.48 3.93
CA GLN A 42 -1.13 8.30 4.16
C GLN A 42 -2.64 8.46 3.95
N GLN A 43 -3.10 9.45 3.18
CA GLN A 43 -4.54 9.57 2.90
C GLN A 43 -5.05 8.36 2.10
N ALA A 44 -4.33 7.97 1.05
CA ALA A 44 -4.75 6.84 0.20
C ALA A 44 -4.68 5.51 0.96
N LEU A 45 -3.70 5.35 1.87
CA LEU A 45 -3.62 4.20 2.77
C LEU A 45 -4.84 4.10 3.70
N ASN A 46 -5.27 5.21 4.31
CA ASN A 46 -6.43 5.20 5.19
C ASN A 46 -7.73 4.92 4.43
N GLU A 47 -7.88 5.45 3.21
CA GLU A 47 -8.99 5.11 2.32
C GLU A 47 -9.00 3.63 1.94
N LEU A 48 -7.83 3.07 1.62
CA LEU A 48 -7.68 1.64 1.38
C LEU A 48 -8.19 0.85 2.57
N ILE A 49 -7.66 1.09 3.77
CA ILE A 49 -8.06 0.39 5.01
C ILE A 49 -9.56 0.49 5.28
N THR A 50 -10.17 1.62 4.95
CA THR A 50 -11.61 1.84 5.12
C THR A 50 -12.43 1.06 4.10
N THR A 51 -11.91 0.89 2.89
CA THR A 51 -12.54 0.15 1.78
C THR A 51 -12.41 -1.37 1.94
N LEU A 52 -11.38 -1.85 2.66
CA LEU A 52 -11.12 -3.27 2.85
C LEU A 52 -12.29 -3.99 3.54
N LYS A 53 -12.54 -5.20 3.04
CA LYS A 53 -13.50 -6.16 3.58
C LYS A 53 -12.80 -7.44 3.98
N SER A 54 -13.51 -8.27 4.73
CA SER A 54 -13.08 -9.63 5.04
C SER A 54 -12.84 -10.41 3.74
N ASP A 55 -11.74 -11.18 3.68
CA ASP A 55 -11.27 -11.94 2.50
C ASP A 55 -10.54 -11.11 1.42
N ASP A 56 -10.35 -9.80 1.62
CA ASP A 56 -9.50 -9.01 0.72
C ASP A 56 -8.01 -9.24 0.98
N THR A 57 -7.16 -8.93 -0.01
CA THR A 57 -5.70 -9.00 0.15
C THR A 57 -5.03 -7.70 -0.29
N VAL A 58 -4.10 -7.19 0.51
CA VAL A 58 -3.33 -5.97 0.25
C VAL A 58 -1.91 -6.33 -0.16
N TYR A 59 -1.53 -5.93 -1.36
CA TYR A 59 -0.22 -6.12 -1.96
C TYR A 59 0.64 -4.88 -1.74
N LEU A 60 1.81 -5.07 -1.17
CA LEU A 60 2.76 -4.02 -0.84
C LEU A 60 4.07 -4.26 -1.56
N MET A 61 4.70 -3.22 -2.10
CA MET A 61 6.04 -3.35 -2.68
C MET A 61 7.10 -3.70 -1.63
N SER A 62 7.05 -3.06 -0.46
CA SER A 62 8.00 -3.31 0.64
C SER A 62 7.39 -2.81 1.93
N LEU A 63 7.69 -3.48 3.06
CA LEU A 63 7.26 -3.01 4.39
C LEU A 63 7.93 -1.70 4.81
N ASP A 64 9.20 -1.50 4.42
CA ASP A 64 9.95 -0.27 4.68
C ASP A 64 9.28 0.98 4.09
N ARG A 65 8.49 0.81 3.01
CA ARG A 65 7.77 1.92 2.37
C ARG A 65 6.39 2.19 2.97
N LEU A 66 5.99 1.41 3.98
CA LEU A 66 4.72 1.58 4.67
C LEU A 66 4.81 2.70 5.71
N SER A 67 5.88 2.71 6.49
CA SER A 67 6.15 3.75 7.49
C SER A 67 7.63 3.80 7.86
N ARG A 68 8.10 4.98 8.29
CA ARG A 68 9.44 5.18 8.87
C ARG A 68 9.58 4.60 10.30
N ASN A 69 8.48 4.15 10.90
CA ASN A 69 8.46 3.65 12.27
C ASN A 69 7.81 2.27 12.34
N GLU A 70 8.51 1.32 12.96
CA GLU A 70 8.05 -0.06 13.11
C GLU A 70 6.70 -0.15 13.84
N LYS A 71 6.49 0.70 14.87
CA LYS A 71 5.21 0.77 15.58
C LYS A 71 4.05 1.19 14.69
N GLU A 72 4.29 2.15 13.80
CA GLU A 72 3.26 2.64 12.88
C GLU A 72 2.97 1.59 11.81
N ALA A 73 4.01 0.94 11.27
CA ALA A 73 3.83 -0.19 10.37
C ALA A 73 3.00 -1.30 11.00
N GLN A 74 3.27 -1.65 12.27
CA GLN A 74 2.51 -2.64 13.00
C GLN A 74 1.05 -2.22 13.22
N SER A 75 0.81 -0.96 13.59
CA SER A 75 -0.56 -0.45 13.74
C SER A 75 -1.36 -0.52 12.44
N ILE A 76 -0.73 -0.22 11.29
CA ILE A 76 -1.37 -0.37 9.98
C ILE A 76 -1.68 -1.83 9.67
N LEU A 77 -0.72 -2.74 9.94
CA LEU A 77 -0.92 -4.18 9.74
C LEU A 77 -2.08 -4.70 10.58
N GLU A 78 -2.19 -4.26 11.84
CA GLU A 78 -3.31 -4.61 12.72
C GLU A 78 -4.64 -4.06 12.23
N LYS A 79 -4.69 -2.80 11.75
CA LYS A 79 -5.91 -2.23 11.17
C LYS A 79 -6.41 -3.03 9.97
N ILE A 80 -5.51 -3.47 9.09
CA ILE A 80 -5.86 -4.28 7.92
C ILE A 80 -6.35 -5.66 8.35
N LYS A 81 -5.64 -6.32 9.29
CA LYS A 81 -6.07 -7.62 9.84
C LYS A 81 -7.41 -7.52 10.57
N ALA A 82 -7.66 -6.44 11.29
CA ALA A 82 -8.92 -6.19 12.00
C ALA A 82 -10.11 -6.05 11.03
N LYS A 83 -9.85 -5.66 9.77
CA LYS A 83 -10.85 -5.67 8.69
C LYS A 83 -11.08 -7.07 8.08
N GLY A 84 -10.31 -8.08 8.50
CA GLY A 84 -10.34 -9.43 7.94
C GLY A 84 -9.61 -9.54 6.60
N ALA A 85 -8.76 -8.56 6.27
CA ALA A 85 -7.96 -8.56 5.06
C ALA A 85 -6.54 -9.07 5.33
N GLU A 86 -5.96 -9.74 4.34
CA GLU A 86 -4.61 -10.30 4.39
C GLU A 86 -3.61 -9.33 3.76
N ILE A 87 -2.34 -9.42 4.15
CA ILE A 87 -1.28 -8.53 3.66
C ILE A 87 -0.19 -9.38 3.04
N LYS A 88 0.19 -9.03 1.81
CA LYS A 88 1.23 -9.71 1.06
C LYS A 88 2.27 -8.71 0.55
N VAL A 89 3.52 -8.97 0.86
CA VAL A 89 4.63 -8.13 0.43
C VAL A 89 5.25 -8.75 -0.81
N LEU A 90 5.26 -8.01 -1.91
CA LEU A 90 5.90 -8.35 -3.16
C LEU A 90 7.38 -8.01 -3.05
N VAL A 91 8.11 -8.79 -2.24
CA VAL A 91 9.56 -8.69 -2.17
C VAL A 91 10.12 -9.17 -3.52
N LYS A 92 10.81 -8.29 -4.23
CA LYS A 92 11.48 -8.60 -5.50
C LYS A 92 12.86 -7.99 -5.54
#